data_AF-A0A1Y0XPX2-F1
#
_entry.id   AF-A0A1Y0XPX2-F1
#
_cell.length_a   1.000
_cell.length_b   1.000
_cell.length_c   1.000
_cell.angle_alpha   90.00
_cell.angle_beta   90.00
_cell.angle_gamma   90.00
#
_symmetry.space_group_name_H-M   'P 1'
#
loop_
_entity.id
_entity.type
_entity.pdbx_description
1 polymer ?
#
loop_
_entity_poly.entity_id
_entity_poly.type
_entity_poly.pdbx_seq_one_letter_code
_entity_poly.pdbx_strand_id
1 'polypeptide(L)'
;MRVLKNELYRLMVTKSTWIVLSLLLVMTIAVAWMVSNGEKEKETGNWKEQLTVQNAQYEREMRELSPAVPKYQFLKEEIAVNQYRLEHNLPPSAKYNVWTMLKELKPITTLIALIAIVLAANSIALEHSKGTIKFAIATPVKRWHYLLGKYLSILLNTVFMFAATLLFAFVLGYALLGLEGSQYYLSYRSGEVIKMSMLKFLALDYGAALLNIIVLATLAFMISVILRSAVVSVGLSLFVFFTGSAITQFLAAKFDWTKYTIFANSDLSQYIDGEPFIQDMTLSFSAAVIAVYFILFLAVSFWVFQKRDIVTS
;
A
#
# COMPACT_ATOMS: atom_id res chain seq x y z
N MET A 1 28.06 -6.66 -2.98
CA MET A 1 27.94 -5.48 -2.08
C MET A 1 28.34 -4.14 -2.70
N ARG A 2 29.46 -4.02 -3.45
CA ARG A 2 29.89 -2.73 -4.05
C ARG A 2 28.83 -2.09 -4.97
N VAL A 3 28.20 -2.88 -5.85
CA VAL A 3 27.13 -2.38 -6.75
C VAL A 3 25.96 -1.79 -5.96
N LEU A 4 25.48 -2.50 -4.95
CA LEU A 4 24.38 -2.02 -4.10
C LEU A 4 24.71 -0.68 -3.44
N LYS A 5 25.92 -0.55 -2.86
CA LYS A 5 26.36 0.70 -2.24
C LYS A 5 26.39 1.85 -3.23
N ASN A 6 26.91 1.62 -4.44
CA ASN A 6 27.00 2.65 -5.48
C ASN A 6 25.62 3.07 -5.98
N GLU A 7 24.71 2.12 -6.19
CA GLU A 7 23.33 2.38 -6.61
C GLU A 7 22.55 3.15 -5.54
N LEU A 8 22.66 2.76 -4.27
CA LEU A 8 22.08 3.48 -3.14
C LEU A 8 22.62 4.90 -3.03
N TYR A 9 23.95 5.07 -3.11
CA TYR A 9 24.56 6.38 -3.09
C TYR A 9 24.05 7.26 -4.24
N ARG A 10 23.95 6.71 -5.46
CA ARG A 10 23.40 7.44 -6.60
C ARG A 10 21.96 7.90 -6.32
N LEU A 11 21.09 7.01 -5.85
CA LEU A 11 19.70 7.36 -5.51
C LEU A 11 19.62 8.43 -4.42
N MET A 12 20.46 8.34 -3.39
CA MET A 12 20.48 9.28 -2.27
C MET A 12 21.09 10.64 -2.64
N VAL A 13 22.00 10.73 -3.61
CA VAL A 13 22.55 12.01 -4.07
C VAL A 13 21.67 12.66 -5.14
N THR A 14 20.78 11.89 -5.79
CA THR A 14 19.89 12.42 -6.82
C THR A 14 18.83 13.33 -6.20
N LYS A 15 18.75 14.58 -6.67
CA LYS A 15 17.79 15.58 -6.18
C LYS A 15 16.34 15.10 -6.21
N SER A 16 15.97 14.23 -7.17
CA SER A 16 14.61 13.70 -7.31
C SER A 16 14.14 12.95 -6.05
N THR A 17 15.00 12.18 -5.40
CA THR A 17 14.65 11.42 -4.19
C THR A 17 14.24 12.36 -3.06
N TRP A 18 14.98 13.45 -2.86
CA TRP A 18 14.70 14.45 -1.84
C TRP A 18 13.50 15.33 -2.18
N ILE A 19 13.30 15.66 -3.46
CA ILE A 19 12.09 16.38 -3.90
C ILE A 19 10.85 15.56 -3.59
N VAL A 20 10.88 14.26 -3.93
CA VAL A 20 9.77 13.35 -3.68
C VAL A 20 9.53 13.15 -2.19
N LEU A 21 10.59 12.92 -1.40
CA LEU A 21 10.46 12.83 0.05
C LEU A 21 9.87 14.12 0.62
N SER A 22 10.36 15.28 0.22
CA SER A 22 9.83 16.57 0.67
C SER A 22 8.35 16.73 0.34
N LEU A 23 7.92 16.31 -0.86
CA LEU A 23 6.51 16.32 -1.24
C LEU A 23 5.67 15.42 -0.31
N LEU A 24 6.13 14.21 0.01
CA LEU A 24 5.46 13.31 0.96
C LEU A 24 5.34 13.94 2.36
N LEU A 25 6.40 14.60 2.84
CA LEU A 25 6.39 15.28 4.13
C LEU A 25 5.43 16.48 4.13
N VAL A 26 5.40 17.27 3.05
CA VAL A 26 4.45 18.39 2.91
C VAL A 26 3.00 17.91 2.90
N MET A 27 2.70 16.82 2.19
CA MET A 27 1.36 16.23 2.22
C MET A 27 1.01 15.70 3.61
N THR A 28 1.99 15.13 4.33
CA THR A 28 1.80 14.70 5.71
C THR A 28 1.45 15.89 6.62
N ILE A 29 2.12 17.02 6.46
CA ILE A 29 1.80 18.27 7.18
C ILE A 29 0.40 18.76 6.81
N ALA A 30 0.02 18.72 5.53
CA ALA A 30 -1.30 19.16 5.07
C ALA A 30 -2.42 18.31 5.70
N VAL A 31 -2.27 16.99 5.75
CA VAL A 31 -3.23 16.09 6.42
C VAL A 31 -3.25 16.36 7.93
N ALA A 32 -2.08 16.50 8.57
CA ALA A 32 -2.03 16.82 10.00
C ALA A 32 -2.73 18.16 10.32
N TRP A 33 -2.54 19.17 9.47
CA TRP A 33 -3.22 20.46 9.58
C TRP A 33 -4.73 20.32 9.41
N MET A 34 -5.18 19.59 8.37
CA MET A 34 -6.60 19.32 8.12
C MET A 34 -7.25 18.58 9.29
N VAL A 35 -6.58 17.57 9.84
CA VAL A 35 -7.06 16.82 11.01
C VAL A 35 -7.11 17.70 12.26
N SER A 36 -6.09 18.53 12.49
CA SER A 36 -6.03 19.39 13.69
C SER A 36 -7.08 20.51 13.69
N ASN A 37 -7.46 20.99 12.51
CA ASN A 37 -8.41 22.09 12.31
C ASN A 37 -9.79 21.64 11.83
N GLY A 38 -9.98 20.33 11.58
CA GLY A 38 -11.28 19.75 11.29
C GLY A 38 -12.24 20.02 12.44
N GLU A 39 -13.54 20.00 12.16
CA GLU A 39 -14.57 20.14 13.19
C GLU A 39 -14.30 19.11 14.29
N LYS A 40 -13.85 19.59 15.45
CA LYS A 40 -13.81 18.79 16.65
C LYS A 40 -15.26 18.49 16.95
N GLU A 41 -15.74 17.28 16.65
CA GLU A 41 -17.03 16.81 17.14
C GLU A 41 -17.05 17.17 18.62
N LYS A 42 -17.89 18.14 18.97
CA LYS A 42 -18.01 18.59 20.36
C LYS A 42 -18.31 17.33 21.14
N GLU A 43 -17.48 17.02 22.13
CA GLU A 43 -17.77 16.06 23.19
C GLU A 43 -19.12 16.45 23.79
N THR A 44 -20.18 15.97 23.16
CA THR A 44 -21.51 16.00 23.69
C THR A 44 -21.54 14.72 24.46
N GLY A 45 -21.66 14.81 25.78
CA GLY A 45 -21.67 13.64 26.66
C GLY A 45 -22.69 12.56 26.29
N ASN A 46 -23.54 12.82 25.29
CA ASN A 46 -24.52 11.90 24.72
C ASN A 46 -24.08 11.18 23.43
N TRP A 47 -22.83 10.70 23.37
CA TRP A 47 -22.34 9.87 22.25
C TRP A 47 -23.24 8.65 21.96
N LYS A 48 -23.94 8.13 22.98
CA LYS A 48 -24.91 7.03 22.81
C LYS A 48 -26.12 7.43 21.98
N GLU A 49 -26.67 8.61 22.22
CA GLU A 49 -27.76 9.16 21.40
C GLU A 49 -27.28 9.40 19.97
N GLN A 50 -26.08 9.97 19.80
CA GLN A 50 -25.49 10.20 18.47
C GLN A 50 -25.34 8.92 17.68
N LEU A 51 -24.74 7.86 18.26
CA LEU A 51 -24.61 6.57 17.59
C LEU A 51 -25.97 5.93 17.28
N THR A 52 -26.96 6.12 18.14
CA THR A 52 -28.32 5.60 17.91
C THR A 52 -28.98 6.31 16.72
N VAL A 53 -28.86 7.63 16.64
CA VAL A 53 -29.36 8.44 15.51
C VAL A 53 -28.61 8.09 14.22
N GLN A 54 -27.29 7.96 14.29
CA GLN A 54 -26.42 7.60 13.16
C GLN A 54 -26.76 6.20 12.64
N ASN A 55 -26.93 5.20 13.51
CA ASN A 55 -27.35 3.86 13.10
C ASN A 55 -28.73 3.87 12.44
N ALA A 56 -29.69 4.63 12.97
CA ALA A 56 -31.00 4.77 12.34
C ALA A 56 -30.92 5.40 10.95
N GLN A 57 -29.99 6.34 10.71
CA GLN A 57 -29.72 6.91 9.40
C GLN A 57 -29.09 5.88 8.45
N TYR A 58 -28.04 5.19 8.89
CA TYR A 58 -27.39 4.14 8.11
C TYR A 58 -28.35 3.01 7.75
N GLU A 59 -29.25 2.60 8.64
CA GLU A 59 -30.28 1.60 8.35
C GLU A 59 -31.30 2.07 7.32
N ARG A 60 -31.62 3.37 7.25
CA ARG A 60 -32.50 3.92 6.21
C ARG A 60 -31.80 3.89 4.86
N GLU A 61 -30.57 4.41 4.81
CA GLU A 61 -29.78 4.44 3.59
C GLU A 61 -29.48 3.02 3.07
N MET A 62 -29.16 2.09 3.96
CA MET A 62 -28.90 0.69 3.62
C MET A 62 -30.13 -0.01 3.03
N ARG A 63 -31.35 0.35 3.44
CA ARG A 63 -32.61 -0.20 2.88
C ARG A 63 -32.84 0.20 1.42
N GLU A 64 -32.27 1.32 0.99
CA GLU A 64 -32.36 1.83 -0.38
C GLU A 64 -31.25 1.26 -1.29
N LEU A 65 -30.25 0.60 -0.71
CA LEU A 65 -29.11 0.04 -1.42
C LEU A 65 -29.30 -1.46 -1.69
N SER A 66 -28.91 -1.89 -2.89
CA SER A 66 -28.78 -3.32 -3.18
C SER A 66 -27.57 -3.91 -2.40
N PRO A 67 -27.65 -5.15 -1.88
CA PRO A 67 -26.53 -5.84 -1.23
C PRO A 67 -25.27 -5.97 -2.09
N ALA A 68 -25.41 -5.84 -3.42
CA ALA A 68 -24.30 -5.86 -4.37
C ALA A 68 -23.49 -4.54 -4.41
N VAL A 69 -24.01 -3.45 -3.85
CA VAL A 69 -23.32 -2.15 -3.83
C VAL A 69 -22.29 -2.15 -2.70
N PRO A 70 -21.00 -1.80 -2.94
CA PRO A 70 -19.97 -1.79 -1.88
C PRO A 70 -20.34 -0.95 -0.65
N LYS A 71 -21.09 0.13 -0.86
CA LYS A 71 -21.61 0.99 0.20
C LYS A 71 -22.54 0.24 1.17
N TYR A 72 -23.27 -0.78 0.72
CA TYR A 72 -24.13 -1.59 1.59
C TYR A 72 -23.30 -2.30 2.68
N GLN A 73 -22.19 -2.92 2.30
CA GLN A 73 -21.32 -3.62 3.25
C GLN A 73 -20.67 -2.63 4.23
N PHE A 74 -20.17 -1.50 3.71
CA PHE A 74 -19.62 -0.44 4.56
C PHE A 74 -20.62 0.03 5.64
N LEU A 75 -21.87 0.31 5.27
CA LEU A 75 -22.89 0.73 6.24
C LEU A 75 -23.20 -0.38 7.26
N LYS A 76 -23.28 -1.63 6.82
CA LYS A 76 -23.50 -2.78 7.70
C LYS A 76 -22.39 -2.93 8.73
N GLU A 77 -21.14 -2.78 8.31
CA GLU A 77 -19.95 -2.82 9.18
C GLU A 77 -19.99 -1.71 10.23
N GLU A 78 -20.25 -0.47 9.80
CA GLU A 78 -20.35 0.70 10.69
C GLU A 78 -21.48 0.54 11.73
N ILE A 79 -22.66 0.07 11.31
CA ILE A 79 -23.78 -0.20 12.23
C ILE A 79 -23.36 -1.23 13.30
N ALA A 80 -22.72 -2.33 12.88
CA ALA A 80 -22.30 -3.38 13.80
C ALA A 80 -21.24 -2.89 14.80
N VAL A 81 -20.26 -2.10 14.35
CA VAL A 81 -19.27 -1.47 15.22
C VAL A 81 -19.94 -0.51 16.20
N ASN A 82 -20.89 0.29 15.76
CA ASN A 82 -21.65 1.22 16.62
C ASN A 82 -22.51 0.49 17.66
N GLN A 83 -23.18 -0.60 17.26
CA GLN A 83 -23.93 -1.44 18.20
C GLN A 83 -22.99 -2.04 19.27
N TYR A 84 -21.86 -2.59 18.84
CA TYR A 84 -20.85 -3.11 19.76
C TYR A 84 -20.37 -2.04 20.76
N ARG A 85 -20.16 -0.80 20.30
CA ARG A 85 -19.82 0.34 21.17
C ARG A 85 -20.89 0.65 22.21
N LEU A 86 -22.16 0.66 21.79
CA LEU A 86 -23.30 0.90 22.68
C LEU A 86 -23.41 -0.19 23.75
N GLU A 87 -23.31 -1.45 23.36
CA GLU A 87 -23.40 -2.62 24.25
C GLU A 87 -22.26 -2.67 25.27
N HIS A 88 -21.03 -2.37 24.82
CA HIS A 88 -19.83 -2.46 25.65
C HIS A 88 -19.45 -1.15 26.33
N ASN A 89 -20.29 -0.11 26.23
CA ASN A 89 -20.03 1.23 26.77
C ASN A 89 -18.68 1.82 26.31
N LEU A 90 -18.33 1.63 25.03
CA LEU A 90 -17.09 2.12 24.44
C LEU A 90 -17.35 3.40 23.62
N PRO A 91 -17.02 4.60 24.13
CA PRO A 91 -17.24 5.81 23.38
C PRO A 91 -16.40 5.81 22.08
N PRO A 92 -16.91 6.42 20.98
CA PRO A 92 -16.08 6.82 19.86
C PRO A 92 -14.89 7.66 20.34
N SER A 93 -13.77 7.63 19.62
CA SER A 93 -12.64 8.49 19.96
C SER A 93 -13.04 9.95 19.76
N ALA A 94 -13.39 10.64 20.85
CA ALA A 94 -13.85 12.03 20.81
C ALA A 94 -12.74 13.06 20.51
N LYS A 95 -11.47 12.64 20.65
CA LYS A 95 -10.30 13.48 20.41
C LYS A 95 -9.42 12.83 19.33
N TYR A 96 -9.18 13.58 18.26
CA TYR A 96 -8.15 13.25 17.29
C TYR A 96 -6.79 13.17 18.01
N ASN A 97 -6.06 12.09 17.75
CA ASN A 97 -4.77 11.79 18.34
C ASN A 97 -3.79 11.28 17.28
N VAL A 98 -2.56 10.95 17.70
CA VAL A 98 -1.55 10.43 16.76
C VAL A 98 -2.04 9.21 15.98
N TRP A 99 -2.84 8.34 16.61
CA TRP A 99 -3.28 7.10 16.00
C TRP A 99 -4.33 7.31 14.92
N THR A 100 -5.31 8.17 15.20
CA THR A 100 -6.31 8.55 14.19
C THR A 100 -5.64 9.26 13.03
N MET A 101 -4.67 10.15 13.28
CA MET A 101 -3.93 10.81 12.21
C MET A 101 -3.14 9.83 11.34
N LEU A 102 -2.48 8.84 11.95
CA LEU A 102 -1.81 7.77 11.21
C LEU A 102 -2.80 6.96 10.36
N LYS A 103 -4.00 6.67 10.86
CA LYS A 103 -5.05 6.01 10.05
C LYS A 103 -5.42 6.86 8.82
N GLU A 104 -5.67 8.15 9.01
CA GLU A 104 -6.00 9.10 7.93
C GLU A 104 -4.86 9.28 6.90
N LEU A 105 -3.61 9.04 7.30
CA LEU A 105 -2.45 9.14 6.43
C LEU A 105 -2.22 7.91 5.54
N LYS A 106 -3.01 6.84 5.71
CA LYS A 106 -2.88 5.62 4.92
C LYS A 106 -2.86 5.87 3.40
N PRO A 107 -3.68 6.76 2.80
CA PRO A 107 -3.63 7.02 1.35
C PRO A 107 -2.26 7.49 0.83
N ILE A 108 -1.39 8.07 1.67
CA ILE A 108 -0.01 8.42 1.27
C ILE A 108 0.78 7.18 0.85
N THR A 109 0.49 5.99 1.38
CA THR A 109 1.19 4.77 0.96
C THR A 109 0.97 4.44 -0.52
N THR A 110 -0.17 4.83 -1.09
CA THR A 110 -0.46 4.70 -2.53
C THR A 110 0.47 5.57 -3.38
N LEU A 111 0.79 6.79 -2.91
CA LEU A 111 1.76 7.66 -3.57
C LEU A 111 3.16 7.06 -3.51
N ILE A 112 3.54 6.49 -2.36
CA ILE A 112 4.81 5.76 -2.21
C ILE A 112 4.86 4.55 -3.17
N ALA A 113 3.74 3.84 -3.34
CA ALA A 113 3.62 2.77 -4.33
C ALA A 113 3.90 3.25 -5.76
N LEU A 114 3.27 4.36 -6.16
CA LEU A 114 3.47 4.98 -7.48
C LEU A 114 4.93 5.36 -7.71
N ILE A 115 5.57 5.99 -6.72
CA ILE A 115 6.99 6.36 -6.79
C ILE A 115 7.86 5.10 -6.94
N ALA A 116 7.62 4.08 -6.12
CA ALA A 116 8.36 2.82 -6.18
C ALA A 116 8.22 2.14 -7.55
N ILE A 117 7.01 2.12 -8.11
CA ILE A 117 6.70 1.60 -9.44
C ILE A 117 7.46 2.37 -10.52
N VAL A 118 7.44 3.71 -10.48
CA VAL A 118 8.15 4.55 -11.47
C VAL A 118 9.67 4.37 -11.39
N LEU A 119 10.23 4.28 -10.17
CA LEU A 119 11.66 4.01 -9.97
C LEU A 119 12.04 2.62 -10.48
N ALA A 120 11.22 1.61 -10.19
CA ALA A 120 11.42 0.24 -10.65
C ALA A 120 11.32 0.12 -12.17
N ALA A 121 10.28 0.71 -12.77
CA ALA A 121 10.02 0.70 -14.20
C ALA A 121 11.10 1.43 -15.02
N ASN A 122 11.74 2.45 -14.45
CA ASN A 122 12.85 3.16 -15.10
C ASN A 122 14.20 2.46 -14.91
N SER A 123 14.35 1.56 -13.95
CA SER A 123 15.66 1.09 -13.46
C SER A 123 16.59 0.56 -14.55
N ILE A 124 16.11 -0.39 -15.36
CA ILE A 124 16.85 -1.05 -16.44
C ILE A 124 16.45 -0.46 -17.79
N ALA A 125 15.18 -0.10 -17.96
CA ALA A 125 14.64 0.39 -19.22
C ALA A 125 15.24 1.74 -19.62
N LEU A 126 15.58 2.61 -18.64
CA LEU A 126 16.25 3.88 -18.90
C LEU A 126 17.69 3.70 -19.37
N GLU A 127 18.39 2.68 -18.87
CA GLU A 127 19.76 2.38 -19.31
C GLU A 127 19.79 1.79 -20.71
N HIS A 128 18.80 0.96 -21.05
CA HIS A 128 18.60 0.53 -22.44
C HIS A 128 18.31 1.73 -23.34
N SER A 129 17.40 2.62 -22.92
CA SER A 129 17.01 3.79 -23.71
C SER A 129 18.19 4.75 -23.95
N LYS A 130 19.10 4.89 -22.97
CA LYS A 130 20.31 5.73 -23.07
C LYS A 130 21.51 5.03 -23.70
N GLY A 131 21.43 3.72 -23.97
CA GLY A 131 22.58 2.92 -24.42
C GLY A 131 23.66 2.67 -23.36
N THR A 132 23.50 3.18 -22.14
CA THR A 132 24.48 3.04 -21.04
C THR A 132 24.56 1.62 -20.50
N ILE A 133 23.58 0.77 -20.84
CA ILE A 133 23.58 -0.65 -20.47
C ILE A 133 24.86 -1.37 -20.97
N LYS A 134 25.42 -0.97 -22.11
CA LYS A 134 26.65 -1.56 -22.65
C LYS A 134 27.84 -1.36 -21.71
N PHE A 135 27.97 -0.17 -21.14
CA PHE A 135 29.02 0.13 -20.16
C PHE A 135 28.81 -0.65 -18.85
N ALA A 136 27.56 -0.80 -18.42
CA ALA A 136 27.23 -1.58 -17.23
C ALA A 136 27.61 -3.06 -17.37
N ILE A 137 27.34 -3.66 -18.53
CA ILE A 137 27.67 -5.07 -18.83
C ILE A 137 29.18 -5.28 -18.98
N ALA A 138 29.92 -4.27 -19.44
CA ALA A 138 31.38 -4.32 -19.58
C ALA A 138 32.13 -4.27 -18.23
N THR A 139 31.44 -3.99 -17.12
CA THR A 139 32.06 -4.01 -15.79
C THR A 139 32.45 -5.44 -15.37
N PRO A 140 33.52 -5.63 -14.57
CA PRO A 140 33.98 -6.96 -14.13
C PRO A 140 33.10 -7.55 -13.01
N VAL A 141 31.79 -7.34 -13.09
CA VAL A 141 30.80 -7.82 -12.11
C VAL A 141 29.86 -8.79 -12.80
N LYS A 142 29.55 -9.93 -12.17
CA LYS A 142 28.59 -10.89 -12.73
C LYS A 142 27.24 -10.22 -12.93
N ARG A 143 26.60 -10.44 -14.08
CA ARG A 143 25.32 -9.81 -14.49
C ARG A 143 24.21 -9.94 -13.44
N TRP A 144 24.08 -11.09 -12.80
CA TRP A 144 23.08 -11.29 -11.76
C TRP A 144 23.34 -10.41 -10.51
N HIS A 145 24.61 -10.15 -10.16
CA HIS A 145 24.94 -9.24 -9.06
C HIS A 145 24.62 -7.79 -9.41
N TYR A 146 24.76 -7.42 -10.68
CA TYR A 146 24.37 -6.10 -11.18
C TYR A 146 22.86 -5.88 -11.03
N LEU A 147 22.07 -6.81 -11.59
CA LEU A 147 20.61 -6.75 -11.54
C LEU A 147 20.09 -6.79 -10.09
N LEU A 148 20.64 -7.67 -9.26
CA LEU A 148 20.28 -7.75 -7.84
C LEU A 148 20.62 -6.46 -7.09
N GLY A 149 21.77 -5.86 -7.36
CA GLY A 149 22.18 -4.59 -6.75
C GLY A 149 21.19 -3.46 -7.06
N LYS A 150 20.71 -3.39 -8.31
CA LYS A 150 19.67 -2.44 -8.70
C LYS A 150 18.34 -2.70 -8.00
N TYR A 151 17.87 -3.94 -8.07
CA TYR A 151 16.62 -4.32 -7.44
C TYR A 151 16.60 -4.00 -5.94
N LEU A 152 17.65 -4.42 -5.21
CA LEU A 152 17.77 -4.13 -3.79
C LEU A 152 17.91 -2.64 -3.49
N SER A 153 18.57 -1.87 -4.35
CA SER A 153 18.67 -0.41 -4.16
C SER A 153 17.30 0.28 -4.24
N ILE A 154 16.43 -0.18 -5.15
CA ILE A 154 15.07 0.34 -5.30
C ILE A 154 14.24 -0.04 -4.08
N LEU A 155 14.28 -1.31 -3.65
CA LEU A 155 13.53 -1.75 -2.47
C LEU A 155 13.95 -1.00 -1.21
N LEU A 156 15.26 -0.87 -0.96
CA LEU A 156 15.77 -0.15 0.21
C LEU A 156 15.39 1.32 0.17
N ASN A 157 15.43 1.96 -0.99
CA ASN A 157 15.00 3.35 -1.15
C ASN A 157 13.49 3.51 -0.90
N THR A 158 12.67 2.56 -1.36
CA THR A 158 11.23 2.53 -1.08
C THR A 158 10.94 2.35 0.41
N VAL A 159 11.60 1.37 1.07
CA VAL A 159 11.48 1.15 2.51
C VAL A 159 11.92 2.38 3.30
N PHE A 160 13.01 3.03 2.87
CA PHE A 160 13.48 4.28 3.47
C PHE A 160 12.42 5.39 3.37
N MET A 161 11.86 5.66 2.19
CA MET A 161 10.82 6.69 2.03
C MET A 161 9.58 6.38 2.87
N PHE A 162 9.16 5.10 2.89
CA PHE A 162 8.04 4.64 3.70
C PHE A 162 8.29 4.86 5.19
N ALA A 163 9.42 4.38 5.70
CA ALA A 163 9.78 4.51 7.11
C ALA A 163 9.99 5.98 7.52
N ALA A 164 10.63 6.79 6.68
CA ALA A 164 10.83 8.21 6.94
C ALA A 164 9.50 8.97 7.01
N THR A 165 8.58 8.70 6.09
CA THR A 165 7.24 9.31 6.08
C THR A 165 6.44 8.89 7.30
N LEU A 166 6.44 7.60 7.64
CA LEU A 166 5.71 7.08 8.80
C LEU A 166 6.28 7.60 10.12
N LEU A 167 7.60 7.66 10.26
CA LEU A 167 8.27 8.20 11.44
C LEU A 167 7.97 9.70 11.59
N PHE A 168 8.06 10.45 10.50
CA PHE A 168 7.73 11.87 10.51
C PHE A 168 6.26 12.11 10.88
N ALA A 169 5.34 11.33 10.30
CA ALA A 169 3.92 11.36 10.65
C ALA A 169 3.70 11.09 12.14
N PHE A 170 4.35 10.06 12.70
CA PHE A 170 4.24 9.78 14.13
C PHE A 170 4.74 10.93 14.99
N VAL A 171 5.94 11.47 14.71
CA VAL A 171 6.52 12.59 15.45
C VAL A 171 5.63 13.84 15.37
N LEU A 172 5.14 14.16 14.17
CA LEU A 172 4.28 15.31 13.94
C LEU A 172 2.94 15.16 14.66
N GLY A 173 2.30 13.98 14.57
CA GLY A 173 1.02 13.73 15.22
C GLY A 173 1.14 13.68 16.74
N TYR A 174 2.24 13.14 17.26
CA TYR A 174 2.56 13.21 18.68
C TYR A 174 2.70 14.65 19.14
N ALA A 175 3.45 15.48 18.40
CA ALA A 175 3.68 16.88 18.75
C ALA A 175 2.41 17.75 18.68
N LEU A 176 1.52 17.50 17.72
CA LEU A 176 0.32 18.31 17.50
C LEU A 176 -0.91 17.82 18.29
N LEU A 177 -1.08 16.51 18.44
CA LEU A 177 -2.32 15.90 18.93
C LEU A 177 -2.14 15.08 20.23
N GLY A 178 -0.91 14.63 20.52
CA GLY A 178 -0.60 13.78 21.67
C GLY A 178 -1.06 12.32 21.52
N LEU A 179 -0.94 11.56 22.61
CA LEU A 179 -1.29 10.12 22.70
C LEU A 179 -2.66 9.85 23.31
N GLU A 180 -3.32 10.87 23.86
CA GLU A 180 -4.59 10.72 24.56
C GLU A 180 -5.71 10.28 23.61
N GLY A 181 -6.60 9.39 24.05
CA GLY A 181 -7.73 8.89 23.27
C GLY A 181 -7.76 7.36 23.17
N SER A 182 -8.67 6.84 22.35
CA SER A 182 -8.89 5.39 22.24
C SER A 182 -7.61 4.67 21.80
N GLN A 183 -7.15 3.75 22.64
CA GLN A 183 -6.02 2.86 22.34
C GLN A 183 -6.46 1.56 21.65
N TYR A 184 -7.75 1.45 21.35
CA TYR A 184 -8.34 0.27 20.73
C TYR A 184 -8.97 0.61 19.38
N TYR A 185 -8.81 -0.33 18.46
CA TYR A 185 -9.48 -0.40 17.18
C TYR A 185 -10.55 -1.49 17.23
N LEU A 186 -11.72 -1.20 16.64
CA LEU A 186 -12.79 -2.17 16.44
C LEU A 186 -12.84 -2.47 14.94
N SER A 187 -12.53 -3.70 14.57
CA SER A 187 -12.60 -4.20 13.18
C SER A 187 -13.81 -5.10 13.05
N TYR A 188 -14.56 -4.99 11.97
CA TYR A 188 -15.65 -5.92 11.66
C TYR A 188 -15.15 -6.98 10.68
N ARG A 189 -15.25 -8.25 11.06
CA ARG A 189 -14.85 -9.37 10.20
C ARG A 189 -15.67 -10.62 10.46
N SER A 190 -16.05 -11.30 9.39
CA SER A 190 -16.78 -12.56 9.38
C SER A 190 -18.06 -12.51 10.23
N GLY A 191 -18.71 -11.35 10.29
CA GLY A 191 -19.93 -11.15 11.07
C GLY A 191 -19.71 -10.65 12.51
N GLU A 192 -18.46 -10.57 12.99
CA GLU A 192 -18.13 -10.23 14.38
C GLU A 192 -17.28 -8.97 14.48
N VAL A 193 -17.45 -8.22 15.59
CA VAL A 193 -16.61 -7.07 15.91
C VAL A 193 -15.45 -7.52 16.79
N ILE A 194 -14.24 -7.41 16.26
CA ILE A 194 -13.00 -7.78 16.93
C ILE A 194 -12.33 -6.52 17.49
N LYS A 195 -12.09 -6.51 18.80
CA LYS A 195 -11.33 -5.46 19.48
C LYS A 195 -9.84 -5.80 19.48
N MET A 196 -9.00 -4.87 19.00
CA MET A 196 -7.54 -4.98 19.09
C MET A 196 -6.89 -3.66 19.47
N SER A 197 -5.61 -3.66 19.87
CA SER A 197 -4.90 -2.41 20.13
C SER A 197 -4.68 -1.64 18.82
N MET A 198 -4.77 -0.31 18.90
CA MET A 198 -4.62 0.57 17.74
C MET A 198 -3.20 0.48 17.15
N LEU A 199 -2.18 0.33 17.99
CA LEU A 199 -0.80 0.09 17.54
C LEU A 199 -0.68 -1.22 16.75
N LYS A 200 -1.32 -2.30 17.22
CA LYS A 200 -1.30 -3.60 16.52
C LYS A 200 -2.00 -3.49 15.17
N PHE A 201 -3.17 -2.85 15.13
CA PHE A 201 -3.90 -2.58 13.91
C PHE A 201 -3.03 -1.81 12.90
N LEU A 202 -2.49 -0.66 13.28
CA LEU A 202 -1.65 0.17 12.40
C LEU A 202 -0.39 -0.55 11.95
N ALA A 203 0.28 -1.31 12.83
CA ALA A 203 1.48 -2.07 12.47
C ALA A 203 1.18 -3.14 11.41
N LEU A 204 0.08 -3.89 11.57
CA LEU A 204 -0.35 -4.88 10.60
C LEU A 204 -0.76 -4.21 9.28
N ASP A 205 -1.52 -3.13 9.35
CA ASP A 205 -2.09 -2.45 8.19
C ASP A 205 -0.99 -1.75 7.35
N TYR A 206 -0.06 -1.04 7.98
CA TYR A 206 1.11 -0.48 7.29
C TYR A 206 2.08 -1.56 6.80
N GLY A 207 2.23 -2.67 7.53
CA GLY A 207 3.02 -3.82 7.09
C GLY A 207 2.46 -4.44 5.80
N ALA A 208 1.13 -4.63 5.74
CA ALA A 208 0.43 -5.09 4.55
C ALA A 208 0.62 -4.13 3.37
N ALA A 209 0.51 -2.82 3.59
CA ALA A 209 0.74 -1.81 2.55
C ALA A 209 2.18 -1.85 2.02
N LEU A 210 3.18 -1.94 2.90
CA LEU A 210 4.58 -2.02 2.49
C LEU A 210 4.84 -3.27 1.65
N LEU A 211 4.26 -4.42 2.04
CA LEU A 211 4.37 -5.66 1.28
C LEU A 211 3.75 -5.51 -0.11
N ASN A 212 2.55 -4.92 -0.20
CA ASN A 212 1.90 -4.64 -1.49
C ASN A 212 2.77 -3.75 -2.39
N ILE A 213 3.33 -2.66 -1.83
CA ILE A 213 4.27 -1.78 -2.53
C ILE A 213 5.47 -2.56 -3.09
N ILE A 214 6.06 -3.46 -2.30
CA ILE A 214 7.20 -4.28 -2.72
C ILE A 214 6.80 -5.20 -3.88
N VAL A 215 5.65 -5.86 -3.79
CA VAL A 215 5.15 -6.75 -4.86
C VAL A 215 4.95 -5.98 -6.17
N LEU A 216 4.29 -4.82 -6.11
CA LEU A 216 4.03 -3.98 -7.28
C LEU A 216 5.31 -3.39 -7.87
N ALA A 217 6.26 -2.96 -7.03
CA ALA A 217 7.57 -2.53 -7.48
C ALA A 217 8.35 -3.66 -8.16
N THR A 218 8.18 -4.91 -7.70
CA THR A 218 8.83 -6.08 -8.30
C THR A 218 8.24 -6.40 -9.67
N LEU A 219 6.91 -6.31 -9.82
CA LEU A 219 6.25 -6.42 -11.12
C LEU A 219 6.75 -5.33 -12.09
N ALA A 220 6.82 -4.08 -11.64
CA ALA A 220 7.33 -2.96 -12.44
C ALA A 220 8.81 -3.15 -12.82
N PHE A 221 9.62 -3.71 -11.91
CA PHE A 221 11.02 -4.06 -12.19
C PHE A 221 11.13 -5.14 -13.27
N MET A 222 10.30 -6.19 -13.20
CA MET A 222 10.24 -7.21 -14.25
C MET A 222 9.86 -6.60 -15.61
N ILE A 223 8.86 -5.73 -15.64
CA ILE A 223 8.45 -4.98 -16.84
C ILE A 223 9.64 -4.16 -17.37
N SER A 224 10.38 -3.47 -16.49
CA SER A 224 11.58 -2.71 -16.87
C SER A 224 12.68 -3.56 -17.50
N VAL A 225 12.81 -4.83 -17.13
CA VAL A 225 13.82 -5.74 -17.68
C VAL A 225 13.37 -6.32 -19.02
N ILE A 226 12.07 -6.59 -19.15
CA ILE A 226 11.47 -7.13 -20.38
C ILE A 226 11.45 -6.07 -21.48
N LEU A 227 11.19 -4.81 -21.13
CA LEU A 227 11.03 -3.72 -22.08
C LEU A 227 12.32 -2.89 -22.22
N ARG A 228 12.58 -2.36 -23.41
CA ARG A 228 13.78 -1.55 -23.71
C ARG A 228 13.54 -0.04 -23.71
N SER A 229 12.29 0.38 -23.56
CA SER A 229 11.89 1.78 -23.53
C SER A 229 11.42 2.16 -22.14
N ALA A 230 12.06 3.17 -21.54
CA ALA A 230 11.66 3.72 -20.24
C ALA A 230 10.21 4.21 -20.25
N VAL A 231 9.82 4.91 -21.32
CA VAL A 231 8.46 5.46 -21.47
C VAL A 231 7.42 4.34 -21.49
N VAL A 232 7.65 3.28 -22.28
CA VAL A 232 6.71 2.15 -22.37
C VAL A 232 6.67 1.37 -21.05
N SER A 233 7.82 1.22 -20.38
CA SER A 233 7.90 0.49 -19.10
C SER A 233 7.12 1.20 -17.99
N VAL A 234 7.31 2.51 -17.87
CA VAL A 234 6.57 3.34 -16.90
C VAL A 234 5.09 3.33 -17.24
N GLY A 235 4.72 3.58 -18.50
CA GLY A 235 3.34 3.62 -18.95
C GLY A 235 2.60 2.30 -18.68
N LEU A 236 3.20 1.16 -19.03
CA LEU A 236 2.60 -0.15 -18.78
C LEU A 236 2.49 -0.46 -17.29
N SER A 237 3.51 -0.16 -16.50
CA SER A 237 3.48 -0.44 -15.06
C SER A 237 2.42 0.39 -14.33
N LEU A 238 2.25 1.65 -14.72
CA LEU A 238 1.19 2.51 -14.18
C LEU A 238 -0.20 2.08 -14.66
N PHE A 239 -0.35 1.72 -15.94
CA PHE A 239 -1.60 1.19 -16.46
C PHE A 239 -2.04 -0.05 -15.66
N VAL A 240 -1.12 -0.98 -15.46
CA VAL A 240 -1.35 -2.21 -14.68
C VAL A 240 -1.68 -1.89 -13.21
N PHE A 241 -1.03 -0.90 -12.61
CA PHE A 241 -1.33 -0.45 -11.24
C PHE A 241 -2.76 0.10 -11.10
N PHE A 242 -3.19 0.98 -12.01
CA PHE A 242 -4.51 1.61 -11.93
C PHE A 242 -5.66 0.69 -12.35
N THR A 243 -5.42 -0.25 -13.27
CA THR A 243 -6.47 -1.08 -13.86
C THR A 243 -6.50 -2.50 -13.31
N GLY A 244 -5.42 -3.00 -12.69
CA GLY A 244 -5.28 -4.40 -12.31
C GLY A 244 -6.35 -4.90 -11.34
N SER A 245 -6.65 -4.11 -10.31
CA SER A 245 -7.71 -4.43 -9.34
C SER A 245 -9.11 -4.37 -9.98
N ALA A 246 -9.40 -3.34 -10.78
CA ALA A 246 -10.69 -3.20 -11.46
C ALA A 246 -10.95 -4.33 -12.47
N ILE A 247 -9.94 -4.70 -13.27
CA ILE A 247 -10.01 -5.84 -14.19
C ILE A 247 -10.24 -7.13 -13.41
N THR A 248 -9.53 -7.32 -12.30
CA THR A 248 -9.69 -8.48 -11.43
C THR A 248 -11.11 -8.54 -10.85
N GLN A 249 -11.67 -7.41 -10.43
CA GLN A 249 -13.05 -7.34 -9.93
C GLN A 249 -14.07 -7.73 -11.02
N PHE A 250 -13.90 -7.20 -12.22
CA PHE A 250 -14.77 -7.51 -13.34
C PHE A 250 -14.71 -8.99 -13.75
N LEU A 251 -13.52 -9.60 -13.71
CA LEU A 251 -13.32 -11.01 -14.04
C LEU A 251 -13.82 -11.94 -12.92
N ALA A 252 -13.71 -11.54 -11.66
CA ALA A 252 -14.14 -12.34 -10.51
C ALA A 252 -15.65 -12.64 -10.56
N ALA A 253 -16.45 -11.76 -11.16
CA ALA A 253 -17.89 -11.98 -11.37
C ALA A 253 -18.20 -13.11 -12.38
N LYS A 254 -17.23 -13.56 -13.16
CA LYS A 254 -17.42 -14.53 -14.26
C LYS A 254 -16.54 -15.76 -14.16
N PHE A 255 -15.44 -15.69 -13.42
CA PHE A 255 -14.41 -16.72 -13.45
C PHE A 255 -13.76 -16.98 -12.08
N ASP A 256 -13.80 -18.23 -11.63
CA ASP A 256 -13.24 -18.65 -10.34
C ASP A 256 -11.72 -18.60 -10.27
N TRP A 257 -11.02 -18.71 -11.41
CA TRP A 257 -9.56 -18.64 -11.45
C TRP A 257 -9.03 -17.25 -11.09
N THR A 258 -9.90 -16.23 -11.08
CA THR A 258 -9.52 -14.84 -10.78
C THR A 258 -8.94 -14.68 -9.37
N LYS A 259 -9.29 -15.58 -8.43
CA LYS A 259 -8.68 -15.62 -7.10
C LYS A 259 -7.17 -15.89 -7.10
N TYR A 260 -6.60 -16.39 -8.19
CA TYR A 260 -5.16 -16.59 -8.33
C TYR A 260 -4.44 -15.40 -8.95
N THR A 261 -5.11 -14.29 -9.31
CA THR A 261 -4.40 -13.14 -9.85
C THR A 261 -3.65 -12.41 -8.76
N ILE A 262 -2.52 -11.76 -9.11
CA ILE A 262 -1.75 -11.01 -8.11
C ILE A 262 -2.58 -9.88 -7.47
N PHE A 263 -3.48 -9.24 -8.23
CA PHE A 263 -4.30 -8.13 -7.73
C PHE A 263 -5.41 -8.56 -6.77
N ALA A 264 -5.90 -9.80 -6.85
CA ALA A 264 -6.84 -10.33 -5.85
C ALA A 264 -6.15 -10.56 -4.49
N ASN A 265 -4.83 -10.80 -4.48
CA ASN A 265 -4.11 -11.28 -3.31
C ASN A 265 -3.18 -10.21 -2.70
N SER A 266 -2.68 -9.26 -3.49
CA SER A 266 -1.59 -8.34 -3.10
C SER A 266 -1.93 -7.40 -1.96
N ASP A 267 -3.20 -7.05 -1.79
CA ASP A 267 -3.65 -6.26 -0.67
C ASP A 267 -4.00 -7.16 0.52
N LEU A 268 -3.08 -7.29 1.48
CA LEU A 268 -3.32 -8.09 2.68
C LEU A 268 -4.12 -7.35 3.76
N SER A 269 -4.38 -6.05 3.56
CA SER A 269 -5.19 -5.26 4.50
C SER A 269 -6.67 -5.67 4.47
N GLN A 270 -7.13 -6.36 3.44
CA GLN A 270 -8.45 -7.02 3.43
C GLN A 270 -8.62 -8.06 4.56
N TYR A 271 -7.53 -8.66 5.04
CA TYR A 271 -7.51 -9.53 6.22
C TYR A 271 -7.20 -8.74 7.51
N ILE A 272 -7.33 -7.42 7.45
CA ILE A 272 -7.12 -6.33 8.42
C ILE A 272 -8.35 -5.86 9.24
N ASP A 273 -9.51 -5.76 8.61
CA ASP A 273 -9.71 -4.59 7.73
C ASP A 273 -10.94 -4.70 6.85
N GLY A 274 -11.95 -5.48 7.23
CA GLY A 274 -13.05 -5.89 6.36
C GLY A 274 -12.95 -7.35 5.91
N GLU A 275 -13.46 -7.61 4.71
CA GLU A 275 -13.65 -8.96 4.16
C GLU A 275 -12.71 -9.25 2.96
N PRO A 276 -12.37 -10.53 2.74
CA PRO A 276 -11.63 -10.94 1.55
C PRO A 276 -12.37 -10.54 0.27
N PHE A 277 -11.60 -10.12 -0.73
CA PHE A 277 -12.04 -9.71 -2.06
C PHE A 277 -12.90 -10.77 -2.75
N ILE A 278 -12.61 -12.05 -2.50
CA ILE A 278 -13.43 -13.21 -2.87
C ILE A 278 -13.62 -14.06 -1.61
N GLN A 279 -14.87 -14.47 -1.32
CA GLN A 279 -15.29 -15.08 -0.04
C GLN A 279 -14.47 -16.32 0.40
N ASP A 280 -13.85 -17.06 -0.53
CA ASP A 280 -13.07 -18.26 -0.22
C ASP A 280 -11.57 -18.00 0.01
N MET A 281 -11.14 -16.74 -0.03
CA MET A 281 -9.73 -16.40 0.11
C MET A 281 -9.33 -16.26 1.58
N THR A 282 -8.20 -16.85 1.95
CA THR A 282 -7.61 -16.74 3.29
C THR A 282 -6.29 -15.98 3.25
N LEU A 283 -5.85 -15.48 4.41
CA LEU A 283 -4.56 -14.80 4.53
C LEU A 283 -3.40 -15.69 4.07
N SER A 284 -3.40 -16.97 4.44
CA SER A 284 -2.35 -17.93 4.06
C SER A 284 -2.38 -18.24 2.56
N PHE A 285 -3.57 -18.35 1.97
CA PHE A 285 -3.73 -18.49 0.53
C PHE A 285 -3.13 -17.29 -0.21
N SER A 286 -3.50 -16.07 0.18
CA SER A 286 -2.98 -14.85 -0.45
C SER A 286 -1.48 -14.70 -0.28
N ALA A 287 -0.94 -15.00 0.90
CA ALA A 287 0.49 -15.00 1.12
C ALA A 287 1.23 -16.01 0.22
N ALA A 288 0.67 -17.21 0.01
CA ALA A 288 1.25 -18.21 -0.88
C ALA A 288 1.22 -17.76 -2.34
N VAL A 289 0.10 -17.20 -2.82
CA VAL A 289 -0.02 -16.66 -4.18
C VAL A 289 0.98 -15.52 -4.40
N ILE A 290 1.08 -14.57 -3.46
CA ILE A 290 2.06 -13.49 -3.51
C ILE A 290 3.49 -14.05 -3.62
N ALA A 291 3.85 -15.04 -2.79
CA ALA A 291 5.19 -15.63 -2.80
C ALA A 291 5.50 -16.26 -4.16
N VAL A 292 4.54 -16.97 -4.77
CA VAL A 292 4.69 -17.57 -6.11
C VAL A 292 4.92 -16.49 -7.16
N TYR A 293 4.11 -15.44 -7.20
CA TYR A 293 4.29 -14.33 -8.16
C TYR A 293 5.60 -13.59 -7.94
N PHE A 294 5.99 -13.35 -6.69
CA PHE A 294 7.24 -12.67 -6.36
C PHE A 294 8.45 -13.46 -6.88
N ILE A 295 8.47 -14.78 -6.66
CA ILE A 295 9.50 -15.68 -7.19
C ILE A 295 9.47 -15.66 -8.72
N LEU A 296 8.29 -15.75 -9.33
CA LEU A 296 8.13 -15.75 -10.78
C LEU A 296 8.65 -14.46 -11.41
N PHE A 297 8.27 -13.30 -10.87
CA PHE A 297 8.71 -12.00 -11.38
C PHE A 297 10.24 -11.85 -11.32
N LEU A 298 10.85 -12.28 -10.22
CA LEU A 298 12.30 -12.29 -10.11
C LEU A 298 12.92 -13.29 -11.07
N ALA A 299 12.45 -14.54 -11.11
CA ALA A 299 12.99 -15.57 -12.00
C ALA A 299 12.96 -15.12 -13.48
N VAL A 300 11.85 -14.55 -13.93
CA VAL A 300 11.72 -13.98 -15.28
C VAL A 300 12.70 -12.83 -15.48
N SER A 301 12.79 -11.89 -14.53
CA SER A 301 13.73 -10.76 -14.61
C SER A 301 15.18 -11.24 -14.78
N PHE A 302 15.63 -12.15 -13.92
CA PHE A 302 16.99 -12.67 -13.96
C PHE A 302 17.27 -13.47 -15.23
N TRP A 303 16.31 -14.30 -15.67
CA TRP A 303 16.44 -15.09 -16.89
C TRP A 303 16.53 -14.22 -18.16
N VAL A 304 15.62 -13.25 -18.30
CA VAL A 304 15.58 -12.33 -19.44
C VAL A 304 16.86 -11.49 -19.51
N PHE A 305 17.31 -10.95 -18.37
CA PHE A 305 18.52 -10.13 -18.32
C PHE A 305 19.78 -10.94 -18.71
N GLN A 306 19.88 -12.19 -18.26
CA GLN A 306 21.04 -13.03 -18.55
C GLN A 306 21.10 -13.49 -20.02
N LYS A 307 19.96 -13.91 -20.60
CA LYS A 307 19.93 -14.44 -21.98
C LYS A 307 20.15 -13.39 -23.06
N ARG A 308 19.63 -12.17 -22.88
CA ARG A 308 19.64 -11.15 -23.94
C ARG A 308 21.04 -10.63 -24.27
N ASP A 309 21.94 -10.65 -23.30
CA ASP A 309 23.32 -10.20 -23.47
C ASP A 309 24.26 -11.29 -24.02
N ILE A 310 23.74 -12.43 -24.48
CA ILE A 310 24.50 -13.45 -25.26
C ILE A 310 24.30 -13.23 -26.77
N VAL A 311 23.16 -12.64 -27.16
CA VAL A 311 22.76 -12.50 -28.57
C VAL A 311 23.25 -11.18 -29.19
N THR A 312 23.75 -10.25 -28.36
CA THR A 312 24.20 -8.92 -28.81
C THR A 312 25.68 -8.63 -28.50
N SER A 313 26.44 -9.64 -28.09
CA SER A 313 27.91 -9.59 -27.96
C SER A 313 28.58 -10.06 -29.24
#